data_AF-A0A3N5MN33-F1
#
_entry.id   AF-A0A3N5MN33-F1
#
_cell.length_a   1.000
_cell.length_b   1.000
_cell.length_c   1.000
_cell.angle_alpha   90.00
_cell.angle_beta   90.00
_cell.angle_gamma   90.00
#
_symmetry.space_group_name_H-M   'P 1'
#
loop_
_entity.id
_entity.type
_entity.pdbx_description
1 polymer ?
#
loop_
_entity_poly.entity_id
_entity_poly.type
_entity_poly.pdbx_seq_one_letter_code
_entity_poly.pdbx_strand_id
1 'polypeptide(L)'
;MTSGVPVTRGWVFVLKTGEVVIDWADGRVQDIMSGDFRVYDEKDYGRPVQDTDLENLRNNGRVESYDARTVYLRPLPEPPRATID
;
A
#
# COMPACT_ATOMS: atom_id res chain seq x y z
N MET A 1 -18.30 -6.51 -10.84
CA MET A 1 -18.16 -6.07 -9.43
C MET A 1 -16.69 -5.82 -9.22
N THR A 2 -16.27 -4.64 -8.77
CA THR A 2 -14.85 -4.41 -8.48
C THR A 2 -14.49 -5.24 -7.25
N SER A 3 -13.73 -6.31 -7.44
CA SER A 3 -13.27 -7.19 -6.37
C SER A 3 -11.98 -6.62 -5.78
N GLY A 4 -12.00 -6.17 -4.53
CA GLY A 4 -10.80 -5.66 -3.88
C GLY A 4 -11.13 -4.72 -2.73
N VAL A 5 -10.15 -4.49 -1.85
CA VAL A 5 -10.21 -3.52 -0.77
C VAL A 5 -9.89 -2.14 -1.35
N PRO A 6 -10.85 -1.20 -1.35
CA PRO A 6 -10.62 0.13 -1.89
C PRO A 6 -9.74 0.95 -0.93
N VAL A 7 -8.67 1.53 -1.46
CA VAL A 7 -7.77 2.45 -0.74
C VAL A 7 -7.67 3.75 -1.51
N THR A 8 -7.68 4.87 -0.78
CA THR A 8 -7.44 6.20 -1.34
C THR A 8 -6.05 6.24 -1.95
N ARG A 9 -5.94 6.56 -3.24
CA ARG A 9 -4.65 6.59 -3.96
C ARG A 9 -3.65 7.57 -3.34
N GLY A 10 -4.14 8.66 -2.74
CA GLY A 10 -3.30 9.62 -2.02
C GLY A 10 -2.60 9.07 -0.77
N TRP A 11 -3.02 7.89 -0.28
CA TRP A 11 -2.34 7.18 0.82
C TRP A 11 -1.33 6.16 0.31
N VAL A 12 -1.24 5.97 -1.00
CA VAL A 12 -0.30 5.03 -1.62
C VAL A 12 0.88 5.81 -2.19
N PHE A 13 2.08 5.45 -1.77
CA PHE A 13 3.30 6.15 -2.20
C PHE A 13 4.50 5.20 -2.26
N VAL A 14 5.60 5.70 -2.79
CA VAL A 14 6.85 4.95 -2.96
C VAL A 14 7.88 5.50 -1.99
N LEU A 15 8.49 4.60 -1.20
CA LEU A 15 9.61 4.94 -0.32
C LEU A 15 10.87 5.26 -1.13
N LYS A 16 11.85 5.94 -0.53
CA LYS A 16 13.17 6.17 -1.16
C LYS A 16 13.88 4.89 -1.58
N THR A 17 13.57 3.78 -0.91
CA THR A 17 14.08 2.44 -1.17
C THR A 17 13.36 1.72 -2.32
N GLY A 18 12.25 2.27 -2.81
CA GLY A 18 11.54 1.82 -4.01
C GLY A 18 10.28 0.98 -3.76
N GLU A 19 10.01 0.58 -2.53
CA GLU A 19 8.80 -0.16 -2.18
C GLU A 19 7.56 0.72 -2.24
N VAL A 20 6.46 0.14 -2.72
CA VAL A 20 5.14 0.78 -2.76
C VAL A 20 4.39 0.41 -1.49
N VAL A 21 3.96 1.42 -0.75
CA VAL A 21 3.36 1.25 0.58
C VAL A 21 2.02 2.00 0.70
N ILE A 22 1.22 1.60 1.68
CA ILE A 22 0.00 2.32 2.12
C ILE A 22 0.31 3.02 3.45
N ASP A 23 -0.03 4.31 3.55
CA ASP A 23 -0.04 5.05 4.81
C ASP A 23 -1.27 4.68 5.65
N TRP A 24 -1.03 4.25 6.89
CA TRP A 24 -2.08 3.99 7.87
C TRP A 24 -2.18 5.09 8.94
N ALA A 25 -1.49 6.21 8.73
CA ALA A 25 -1.21 7.24 9.73
C ALA A 25 -0.35 6.70 10.90
N ASP A 26 -0.16 7.53 11.93
CA ASP A 26 0.57 7.20 13.16
C ASP A 26 2.00 6.64 12.94
N GLY A 27 2.68 7.11 11.88
CA GLY A 27 4.04 6.68 11.57
C GLY A 27 4.12 5.20 11.19
N ARG A 28 3.08 4.65 10.56
CA ARG A 28 3.04 3.25 10.13
C ARG A 28 2.62 3.14 8.68
N VAL A 29 3.38 2.34 7.94
CA VAL A 29 3.05 1.98 6.56
C VAL A 29 3.00 0.47 6.40
N GLN A 30 2.28 0.00 5.38
CA GLN A 30 2.26 -1.40 4.98
C GLN A 30 2.79 -1.56 3.57
N ASP A 31 3.75 -2.46 3.39
CA ASP A 31 4.26 -2.86 2.08
C ASP A 31 3.18 -3.62 1.30
N ILE A 32 2.86 -3.17 0.09
CA ILE A 32 1.79 -3.79 -0.72
C ILE A 32 2.25 -5.12 -1.32
N MET A 33 3.55 -5.29 -1.55
CA MET A 33 4.12 -6.50 -2.14
C MET A 33 4.25 -7.62 -1.11
N SER A 34 4.79 -7.35 0.07
CA SER A 34 4.98 -8.35 1.12
C SER A 34 3.78 -8.45 2.08
N GLY A 35 3.07 -7.35 2.31
CA GLY A 35 2.04 -7.23 3.33
C GLY A 35 2.57 -6.80 4.69
N ASP A 36 3.89 -6.60 4.84
CA ASP A 36 4.50 -6.30 6.13
C ASP A 36 4.26 -4.86 6.58
N PHE A 37 3.99 -4.71 7.88
CA PHE A 37 3.93 -3.41 8.53
C PHE A 37 5.32 -2.96 8.95
N ARG A 38 5.62 -1.68 8.76
CA ARG A 38 6.87 -1.07 9.19
C ARG A 38 6.64 0.32 9.75
N VAL A 39 7.55 0.73 10.63
CA VAL A 39 7.61 2.11 11.11
C VAL A 39 7.99 3.01 9.94
N TYR A 40 7.36 4.17 9.88
CA TYR A 40 7.54 5.17 8.85
C TYR A 40 7.92 6.50 9.47
N ASP A 41 8.98 7.10 8.93
CA ASP A 41 9.40 8.47 9.17
C ASP A 41 9.21 9.25 7.87
N GLU A 42 8.76 10.50 7.94
CA GLU A 42 8.51 11.34 6.76
C GLU A 42 9.76 11.48 5.88
N LYS A 43 10.96 11.37 6.47
CA LYS A 43 12.23 11.38 5.71
C LYS A 43 12.36 10.19 4.74
N ASP A 44 11.61 9.12 4.92
CA ASP A 44 11.65 7.91 4.10
C ASP A 44 10.77 8.04 2.85
N TYR A 45 9.92 9.08 2.80
CA TYR A 45 9.11 9.40 1.63
C TYR A 45 9.98 9.61 0.38
N GLY A 46 9.67 8.88 -0.68
CA GLY A 46 10.33 9.02 -1.98
C GLY A 46 9.50 9.89 -2.92
N ARG A 47 8.34 9.39 -3.34
CA ARG A 47 7.46 10.06 -4.31
C ARG A 47 6.03 9.50 -4.28
N PRO A 48 5.05 10.20 -4.89
CA PRO A 48 3.71 9.65 -5.09
C PRO A 48 3.74 8.40 -5.96
N VAL A 49 2.76 7.52 -5.77
CA VAL A 49 2.58 6.34 -6.62
C VAL A 49 2.16 6.73 -8.05
N GLN A 50 2.82 6.16 -9.04
CA GLN A 50 2.53 6.36 -10.46
C GLN A 50 1.79 5.16 -11.03
N ASP A 51 1.15 5.35 -12.18
CA ASP A 51 0.41 4.27 -12.86
C ASP A 51 1.31 3.09 -13.20
N THR A 52 2.60 3.33 -13.49
CA THR A 52 3.60 2.28 -13.74
C THR A 52 3.84 1.40 -12.51
N ASP A 53 3.85 1.97 -11.30
CA ASP A 53 3.98 1.21 -10.06
C ASP A 53 2.74 0.36 -9.81
N LEU A 54 1.55 0.94 -10.02
CA LEU A 54 0.27 0.26 -9.83
C LEU A 54 0.08 -0.87 -10.85
N GLU A 55 0.50 -0.67 -12.09
CA GLU A 55 0.45 -1.71 -13.12
C GLU A 55 1.44 -2.84 -12.80
N ASN A 56 2.62 -2.53 -12.26
CA ASN A 56 3.54 -3.56 -11.75
C ASN A 56 2.92 -4.36 -10.61
N LEU A 57 2.28 -3.70 -9.63
CA LEU A 57 1.58 -4.40 -8.54
C LEU A 57 0.41 -5.25 -9.04
N ARG A 58 -0.29 -4.79 -10.08
CA ARG A 58 -1.38 -5.54 -10.72
C ARG A 58 -0.87 -6.79 -11.43
N ASN A 59 0.22 -6.67 -12.18
CA ASN A 59 0.90 -7.80 -12.83
C ASN A 59 1.42 -8.83 -11.82
N ASN A 60 1.78 -8.39 -10.61
CA ASN A 60 2.16 -9.26 -9.49
C ASN A 60 0.96 -9.75 -8.66
N GLY A 61 -0.27 -9.46 -9.07
CA GLY A 61 -1.49 -9.93 -8.42
C GLY A 61 -1.82 -9.24 -7.09
N ARG A 62 -1.22 -8.09 -6.77
CA ARG A 62 -1.50 -7.32 -5.53
C ARG A 62 -2.57 -6.26 -5.71
N VAL A 63 -2.69 -5.70 -6.91
CA VAL A 63 -3.75 -4.75 -7.29
C VAL A 63 -4.71 -5.46 -8.24
N GLU A 64 -6.01 -5.29 -8.05
CA GLU A 64 -7.03 -5.73 -9.01
C GLU A 64 -7.19 -4.69 -10.12
N SER A 65 -7.41 -3.43 -9.72
CA SER A 65 -7.62 -2.29 -10.61
C SER A 65 -7.28 -0.98 -9.88
N TYR A 66 -7.18 0.12 -10.62
CA TYR A 66 -6.98 1.44 -10.07
C TYR A 66 -7.51 2.51 -11.01
N ASP A 67 -7.75 3.70 -10.47
CA ASP A 67 -8.08 4.91 -11.22
C ASP A 67 -7.31 6.12 -10.64
N ALA A 68 -7.74 7.33 -11.00
CA ALA A 68 -7.11 8.56 -10.55
C ALA A 68 -7.22 8.82 -9.03
N ARG A 69 -8.15 8.15 -8.33
CA ARG A 69 -8.49 8.41 -6.92
C ARG A 69 -8.43 7.16 -6.05
N THR A 70 -8.62 5.98 -6.61
CA THR A 70 -8.76 4.74 -5.84
C THR A 70 -7.87 3.64 -6.39
N VAL A 71 -7.25 2.89 -5.49
CA VAL A 71 -6.54 1.64 -5.78
C VAL A 71 -7.34 0.51 -5.14
N TYR A 72 -7.69 -0.52 -5.92
CA TYR A 72 -8.41 -1.69 -5.43
C TYR A 72 -7.42 -2.82 -5.20
N LEU A 73 -7.05 -3.04 -3.94
CA LEU A 73 -6.07 -4.04 -3.55
C LEU A 73 -6.71 -5.42 -3.43
N ARG A 74 -5.96 -6.47 -3.74
CA ARG A 74 -6.30 -7.81 -3.24
C ARG A 74 -6.08 -7.85 -1.72
N PRO A 75 -6.76 -8.74 -0.98
CA PRO A 75 -6.59 -8.84 0.46
C PRO A 75 -5.10 -8.95 0.85
N LEU A 76 -4.63 -8.01 1.66
CA LEU A 76 -3.32 -8.05 2.30
C LEU A 76 -3.44 -8.74 3.66
N PRO A 77 -2.36 -9.31 4.21
CA PRO A 77 -2.35 -9.81 5.58
C PRO A 77 -2.82 -8.73 6.56
N GLU A 78 -3.71 -9.08 7.48
CA GLU A 78 -4.06 -8.20 8.60
C GLU A 78 -2.85 -8.04 9.53
N PRO A 79 -2.65 -6.84 10.13
CA PRO A 79 -1.60 -6.67 11.12
C PRO A 79 -1.83 -7.65 12.29
N PRO A 80 -0.76 -8.20 12.89
CA PRO A 80 -0.90 -9.03 14.09
C PRO A 80 -1.67 -8.25 15.15
N ARG A 81 -2.80 -8.79 15.60
CA ARG A 81 -3.53 -8.22 16.73
C ARG A 81 -2.65 -8.38 17.96
N ALA A 82 -2.39 -7.30 18.68
CA ALA A 82 -1.85 -7.42 20.03
C ALA A 82 -2.86 -8.25 20.84
N THR A 83 -2.46 -9.44 21.28
CA THR A 83 -3.18 -10.13 22.34
C THR A 83 -3.05 -9.25 23.58
N ILE A 84 -4.19 -8.74 24.06
CA ILE A 84 -4.27 -8.14 25.39
C ILE A 84 -4.02 -9.29 26.37
N ASP A 85 -2.87 -9.29 27.04
CA ASP A 85 -2.63 -10.03 28.29
C ASP A 85 -2.99 -9.14 29.49
#